data_AF-A0A4Q2Y4A5-F1
#
_entry.id   AF-A0A4Q2Y4A5-F1
#
_cell.length_a   1.000
_cell.length_b   1.000
_cell.length_c   1.000
_cell.angle_alpha   90.00
_cell.angle_beta   90.00
_cell.angle_gamma   90.00
#
_symmetry.space_group_name_H-M   'P 1'
#
loop_
_entity.id
_entity.type
_entity.pdbx_description
1 polymer ?
#
loop_
_entity_poly.entity_id
_entity_poly.type
_entity_poly.pdbx_seq_one_letter_code
_entity_poly.pdbx_strand_id
1 'polypeptide(L)'
;MPVSPSRLSLAVLLLSPLAHAADFPEDPLGWPPVTQVSKPWTRWWWLGSAVDKPNLTSELEDFAKAGIGGVEICPIYGAKGAEDRFIPF
;
A
#
# COMPACT_ATOMS: atom_id res chain seq x y z
N MET A 1 -48.00 1.83 66.51
CA MET A 1 -48.87 1.13 65.53
C MET A 1 -49.71 2.19 64.85
N PRO A 2 -49.67 2.31 63.51
CA PRO A 2 -50.42 1.40 62.63
C PRO A 2 -49.55 0.77 61.52
N VAL A 3 -50.23 -0.06 60.75
CA VAL A 3 -49.83 -1.21 59.93
C VAL A 3 -49.44 -0.86 58.47
N SER A 4 -48.57 -1.68 57.88
CA SER A 4 -48.21 -1.78 56.44
C SER A 4 -49.37 -2.40 55.62
N PRO A 5 -49.57 -2.11 54.31
CA PRO A 5 -48.86 -2.77 53.19
C PRO A 5 -48.53 -1.76 52.03
N SER A 6 -47.65 -1.99 51.07
CA SER A 6 -47.76 -2.96 49.99
C SER A 6 -46.53 -2.82 49.09
N ARG A 7 -46.03 -3.96 48.59
CA ARG A 7 -44.96 -4.06 47.59
C ARG A 7 -45.55 -3.78 46.21
N LEU A 8 -44.92 -2.92 45.42
CA LEU A 8 -44.95 -3.03 43.96
C LEU A 8 -43.65 -2.46 43.39
N SER A 9 -42.80 -3.37 42.93
CA SER A 9 -41.66 -3.09 42.05
C SER A 9 -42.17 -2.47 40.75
N LEU A 10 -41.50 -1.44 40.24
CA LEU A 10 -41.51 -1.16 38.81
C LEU A 10 -40.13 -0.68 38.37
N ALA A 11 -39.39 -1.61 37.78
CA ALA A 11 -38.24 -1.31 36.95
C ALA A 11 -38.71 -0.42 35.79
N VAL A 12 -38.12 0.77 35.65
CA VAL A 12 -38.23 1.55 34.41
C VAL A 12 -36.88 1.46 33.73
N LEU A 13 -36.92 0.83 32.57
CA LEU A 13 -35.79 0.46 31.73
C LEU A 13 -34.94 1.68 31.36
N LEU A 14 -33.63 1.52 31.52
CA LEU A 14 -32.61 2.21 30.76
C LEU A 14 -32.87 1.98 29.27
N LEU A 15 -33.42 2.96 28.56
CA LEU A 15 -33.47 2.96 27.11
C LEU A 15 -32.95 4.30 26.58
N SER A 16 -31.66 4.57 26.84
CA SER A 16 -30.92 5.46 25.96
C SER A 16 -30.80 4.75 24.60
N PRO A 17 -31.27 5.33 23.49
CA PRO A 17 -30.84 4.84 22.19
C PRO A 17 -29.35 5.14 22.11
N LEU A 18 -28.53 4.10 22.24
CA LEU A 18 -27.16 4.16 21.77
C LEU A 18 -27.29 4.41 20.26
N ALA A 19 -27.19 5.69 19.87
CA ALA A 19 -27.10 6.06 18.47
C ALA A 19 -25.98 5.20 17.89
N HIS A 20 -26.35 4.20 17.09
CA HIS A 20 -25.38 3.49 16.28
C HIS A 20 -24.80 4.57 15.37
N ALA A 21 -23.57 5.00 15.66
CA ALA A 21 -22.76 5.61 14.62
C ALA A 21 -22.80 4.60 13.48
N ALA A 22 -23.38 4.99 12.34
CA ALA A 22 -23.40 4.14 11.17
C ALA A 22 -21.94 3.72 10.92
N ASP A 23 -21.67 2.42 10.90
CA ASP A 23 -20.35 1.92 10.56
C ASP A 23 -19.97 2.54 9.20
N PHE A 24 -18.87 3.28 9.18
CA PHE A 24 -18.33 3.75 7.92
C PHE A 24 -17.98 2.51 7.09
N PRO A 25 -18.33 2.45 5.80
CA PRO A 25 -17.95 1.32 4.96
C PRO A 25 -16.43 1.13 5.04
N GLU A 26 -15.98 -0.12 5.26
CA GLU A 26 -14.55 -0.45 5.39
C GLU A 26 -13.72 0.06 4.21
N ASP A 27 -14.34 0.11 3.02
CA ASP A 27 -13.81 0.78 1.84
C ASP A 27 -14.79 1.86 1.35
N PRO A 28 -14.63 3.12 1.80
CA PRO A 28 -15.51 4.22 1.41
C PRO A 28 -15.33 4.65 -0.06
N LEU A 29 -14.32 4.14 -0.76
CA LEU A 29 -14.01 4.49 -2.14
C LEU A 29 -14.29 3.34 -3.14
N GLY A 30 -14.39 2.10 -2.66
CA GLY A 30 -14.70 0.93 -3.48
C GLY A 30 -13.62 0.60 -4.51
N TRP A 31 -12.35 0.89 -4.23
CA TRP A 31 -11.27 0.64 -5.18
C TRP A 31 -11.02 -0.87 -5.32
N PRO A 32 -10.75 -1.37 -6.53
CA PRO A 32 -10.36 -2.76 -6.68
C PRO A 32 -9.05 -3.03 -5.92
N PRO A 33 -8.82 -4.28 -5.49
CA PRO A 33 -7.56 -4.66 -4.86
C PRO A 33 -6.35 -4.31 -5.74
N VAL A 34 -5.28 -3.81 -5.11
CA VAL A 34 -4.02 -3.56 -5.81
C VAL A 34 -3.45 -4.86 -6.33
N THR A 35 -3.24 -4.92 -7.65
CA THR A 35 -2.57 -6.02 -8.35
C THR A 35 -1.24 -5.55 -8.94
N GLN A 36 -0.40 -6.46 -9.45
CA GLN A 36 0.86 -6.07 -10.09
C GLN A 36 0.67 -5.09 -11.25
N VAL A 37 -0.39 -5.25 -12.04
CA VAL A 37 -0.68 -4.35 -13.18
C VAL A 37 -1.22 -2.98 -12.76
N SER A 38 -1.65 -2.83 -11.51
CA SER A 38 -2.08 -1.53 -10.96
C SER A 38 -0.91 -0.68 -10.45
N LYS A 39 0.29 -1.27 -10.29
CA LYS A 39 1.49 -0.54 -9.88
C LYS A 39 2.08 0.23 -11.06
N PRO A 40 2.64 1.43 -10.84
CA PRO A 40 3.30 2.19 -11.89
C PRO A 40 4.59 1.49 -12.36
N TRP A 41 5.00 1.82 -13.57
CA TRP A 41 6.24 1.36 -14.20
C TRP A 41 7.15 2.55 -14.49
N THR A 42 8.45 2.27 -14.66
CA THR A 42 9.42 3.29 -15.05
C THR A 42 10.33 2.80 -16.18
N ARG A 43 10.86 3.73 -16.97
CA ARG A 43 11.91 3.43 -17.94
C ARG A 43 13.27 3.57 -17.27
N TRP A 44 14.12 2.56 -17.44
CA TRP A 44 15.44 2.50 -16.84
C TRP A 44 16.52 2.53 -17.90
N TRP A 45 17.25 3.64 -17.96
CA TRP A 45 18.32 3.84 -18.93
C TRP A 45 19.64 3.24 -18.46
N TRP A 46 20.22 2.38 -19.30
CA TRP A 46 21.52 1.77 -19.04
C TRP A 46 22.57 2.36 -19.97
N LEU A 47 23.37 3.30 -19.45
CA LEU A 47 24.39 3.98 -20.24
C LEU A 47 25.51 3.00 -20.61
N GLY A 48 25.70 2.78 -21.92
CA GLY A 48 26.69 1.83 -22.43
C GLY A 48 26.43 0.38 -21.98
N SER A 49 25.20 0.08 -21.53
CA SER A 49 24.86 -1.16 -20.85
C SER A 49 25.78 -1.51 -19.67
N ALA A 50 26.43 -0.51 -19.06
CA ALA A 50 27.48 -0.70 -18.05
C ALA A 50 26.92 -1.09 -16.67
N VAL A 51 26.27 -2.25 -16.60
CA VAL A 51 25.58 -2.78 -15.40
C VAL A 51 26.24 -4.04 -14.87
N ASP A 52 25.97 -4.36 -13.60
CA ASP A 52 26.43 -5.59 -12.95
C ASP A 52 25.34 -6.21 -12.08
N LYS A 53 25.38 -7.54 -11.91
CA LYS A 53 24.31 -8.28 -11.22
C LYS A 53 24.06 -7.81 -9.78
N PRO A 54 25.07 -7.57 -8.92
CA PRO A 54 24.84 -7.07 -7.57
C PRO A 54 24.06 -5.76 -7.54
N ASN A 55 24.46 -4.79 -8.36
CA ASN A 55 23.76 -3.50 -8.43
C ASN A 55 22.37 -3.66 -9.03
N LEU A 56 22.19 -4.49 -10.07
CA LEU A 56 20.86 -4.77 -10.62
C LEU A 56 19.90 -5.31 -9.56
N THR A 57 20.36 -6.23 -8.70
CA THR A 57 19.55 -6.75 -7.60
C THR A 57 19.17 -5.64 -6.62
N SER A 58 20.13 -4.85 -6.16
CA SER A 58 19.88 -3.76 -5.20
C SER A 58 18.87 -2.74 -5.75
N GLU A 59 19.07 -2.27 -6.98
CA GLU A 59 18.20 -1.26 -7.61
C GLU A 59 16.78 -1.80 -7.85
N LEU A 60 16.63 -3.05 -8.27
CA LEU A 60 15.32 -3.68 -8.44
C LEU A 60 14.59 -3.86 -7.10
N GLU A 61 15.30 -4.21 -6.03
CA GLU A 61 14.74 -4.26 -4.68
C GLU A 61 14.26 -2.88 -4.21
N ASP A 62 15.04 -1.83 -4.49
CA ASP A 62 14.68 -0.47 -4.11
C ASP A 62 13.48 0.06 -4.91
N PHE A 63 13.39 -0.25 -6.21
CA PHE A 63 12.18 0.00 -7.00
C PHE A 63 10.96 -0.72 -6.42
N ALA A 64 11.10 -1.99 -6.05
CA ALA A 64 10.01 -2.75 -5.44
C ALA A 64 9.57 -2.15 -4.10
N LYS A 65 10.51 -1.72 -3.24
CA LYS A 65 10.22 -1.01 -1.98
C LYS A 65 9.53 0.33 -2.22
N ALA A 66 9.88 1.03 -3.28
CA ALA A 66 9.23 2.28 -3.71
C ALA A 66 7.84 2.09 -4.34
N GLY A 67 7.38 0.84 -4.53
CA GLY A 67 6.07 0.53 -5.08
C GLY A 67 6.01 0.45 -6.61
N ILE A 68 7.16 0.48 -7.29
CA ILE A 68 7.23 0.25 -8.74
C ILE A 68 6.92 -1.23 -9.03
N GLY A 69 6.04 -1.47 -10.00
CA GLY A 69 5.60 -2.81 -10.41
C GLY A 69 6.44 -3.43 -11.52
N GLY A 70 7.20 -2.62 -12.24
CA GLY A 70 8.06 -3.08 -13.32
C GLY A 70 8.92 -1.98 -13.93
N VAL A 71 9.89 -2.40 -14.73
CA VAL A 71 10.82 -1.52 -15.42
C VAL A 71 10.91 -1.89 -16.89
N GLU A 72 11.03 -0.88 -17.74
CA GLU A 72 11.42 -1.04 -19.13
C GLU A 72 12.93 -0.77 -19.25
N ILE A 73 13.72 -1.78 -19.60
CA ILE A 73 15.17 -1.63 -19.78
C ILE A 73 15.44 -1.00 -21.15
N CYS A 74 16.19 0.10 -21.17
CA CYS A 74 16.55 0.81 -22.38
C CYS A 74 18.06 1.10 -22.37
N PRO A 75 18.87 0.25 -23.03
CA PRO A 75 20.27 0.54 -23.27
C PRO A 75 20.40 1.81 -24.10
N ILE A 76 21.26 2.72 -23.68
CA ILE A 76 21.55 3.96 -24.39
C ILE A 76 23.07 4.15 -24.50
N TYR A 77 23.49 5.25 -25.12
CA TYR A 77 24.90 5.62 -25.24
C TYR A 77 25.64 5.59 -23.89
N GLY A 78 26.95 5.42 -23.98
CA GLY A 78 27.83 5.33 -22.81
C GLY A 78 28.05 6.64 -22.06
N ALA A 79 28.46 6.52 -20.81
CA ALA A 79 29.01 7.64 -20.05
C ALA A 79 30.51 7.77 -20.32
N LYS A 80 30.98 9.00 -20.58
CA LYS A 80 32.40 9.27 -20.81
C LYS A 80 33.24 8.86 -19.60
N GLY A 81 34.31 8.11 -19.82
CA GLY A 81 35.21 7.62 -18.78
C GLY A 81 34.81 6.27 -18.15
N ALA A 82 33.73 5.64 -18.64
CA ALA A 82 33.29 4.32 -18.22
C ALA A 82 33.35 3.28 -19.37
N GLU A 83 34.09 3.58 -20.44
CA GLU A 83 34.14 2.80 -21.68
C GLU A 83 34.63 1.36 -21.45
N ASP A 84 35.48 1.14 -20.44
CA ASP A 84 35.99 -0.17 -20.03
C ASP A 84 34.90 -1.10 -19.45
N ARG A 85 33.76 -0.54 -19.05
CA ARG A 85 32.62 -1.27 -18.47
C ARG A 85 31.49 -1.52 -19.46
N PHE A 86 31.61 -1.07 -20.71
CA PHE A 86 30.52 -1.19 -21.67
C PHE A 86 30.27 -2.64 -22.06
N ILE A 87 28.98 -2.98 -22.20
CA ILE A 87 28.54 -4.33 -22.58
C ILE A 87 27.90 -4.26 -23.98
N PRO A 88 28.39 -5.02 -24.97
CA PRO A 88 27.76 -5.11 -26.28
C PRO A 88 26.31 -5.62 -26.17
N PHE A 89 25.42 -5.11 -27.01
CA PHE A 89 23.99 -5.46 -27.05
C PHE A 89 23.56 -5.89 -28.45
#